data_AF-A0A915A4C2-F1
#
_entry.id   AF-A0A915A4C2-F1
#
_cell.length_a   1.000
_cell.length_b   1.000
_cell.length_c   1.000
_cell.angle_alpha   90.00
_cell.angle_beta   90.00
_cell.angle_gamma   90.00
#
_symmetry.space_group_name_H-M   'P 1'
#
loop_
_entity.id
_entity.type
_entity.pdbx_description
1 polymer ?
#
loop_
_entity_poly.entity_id
_entity_poly.type
_entity_poly.pdbx_seq_one_letter_code
_entity_poly.pdbx_strand_id
1 'polypeptide(L)'
;MKIQVCTFGGAMFFERSRSFPSATEGFLTVDSLSFRGHALLSEDGISWDAGAIEYAWIVEVIIGNVVGKLHPTQAVMLFQFLETVHVMTNATDEELLVSERYDLCQHLNDIRTCSHSNLRLTDAAFRTQNCESADKLEYKLIRGGIDSVSLCLIEEQYAAELAIAPTRASVCNCHESSFCSSILLGILNVCESISGNLTQLNQFTDVNL
;
A
#
# COMPACT_ATOMS: atom_id res chain seq x y z
N MET A 1 11.91 9.04 -14.59
CA MET A 1 11.67 10.03 -13.51
C MET A 1 11.69 9.29 -12.17
N LYS A 2 12.26 9.88 -11.11
CA LYS A 2 12.29 9.26 -9.77
C LYS A 2 11.67 10.20 -8.75
N ILE A 3 10.66 9.72 -8.03
CA ILE A 3 10.00 10.43 -6.93
C ILE A 3 10.16 9.58 -5.68
N GLN A 4 10.65 10.19 -4.61
CA GLN A 4 10.75 9.52 -3.32
C GLN A 4 10.28 10.49 -2.25
N VAL A 5 9.27 10.07 -1.50
CA VAL A 5 8.68 10.80 -0.38
C VAL A 5 8.79 9.90 0.83
N CYS A 6 9.57 10.30 1.81
CA CYS A 6 9.66 9.61 3.09
C CYS A 6 9.14 10.56 4.16
N THR A 7 8.04 10.19 4.81
CA THR A 7 7.54 10.86 6.01
C THR A 7 8.01 10.08 7.22
N PHE A 8 8.63 10.79 8.17
CA PHE A 8 9.12 10.23 9.43
C PHE A 8 8.21 10.70 10.55
N GLY A 9 7.69 9.75 11.32
CA GLY A 9 6.79 10.00 12.44
C GLY A 9 5.38 10.40 12.00
N GLY A 10 4.41 9.58 12.38
CA GLY A 10 3.00 9.92 12.38
C GLY A 10 2.39 9.49 13.69
N ALA A 11 1.64 10.36 14.36
CA ALA A 11 0.89 10.01 15.56
C ALA A 11 -0.57 10.37 15.35
N MET A 12 -1.45 9.41 15.58
CA MET A 12 -2.89 9.59 15.64
C MET A 12 -3.33 9.41 17.08
N PHE A 13 -3.89 10.46 17.66
CA PHE A 13 -4.44 10.44 19.01
C PHE A 13 -5.94 10.24 18.94
N PHE A 14 -6.45 9.25 19.67
CA PHE A 14 -7.88 9.00 19.80
C PHE A 14 -8.37 9.66 21.08
N GLU A 15 -9.18 10.70 20.91
CA GLU A 15 -9.82 11.36 22.02
C GLU A 15 -10.90 10.45 22.65
N ARG A 16 -11.14 10.64 23.95
CA ARG A 16 -12.11 9.85 24.70
C ARG A 16 -13.52 10.08 24.17
N SER A 17 -14.12 9.04 23.59
CA SER A 17 -15.52 9.10 23.14
C SER A 17 -16.48 9.32 24.30
N ARG A 18 -17.33 10.35 24.22
CA ARG A 18 -18.33 10.68 25.26
C ARG A 18 -19.33 9.56 25.58
N SER A 19 -19.52 8.61 24.66
CA SER A 19 -20.43 7.48 24.81
C SER A 19 -19.90 6.36 25.71
N PHE A 20 -18.59 6.30 25.96
CA PHE A 20 -17.97 5.27 26.80
C PHE A 20 -17.04 5.92 27.83
N PRO A 21 -17.55 6.30 29.02
CA PRO A 21 -16.78 6.95 30.06
C PRO A 21 -15.78 6.01 30.76
N SER A 22 -15.62 4.77 30.32
CA SER A 22 -14.60 3.81 30.79
C SER A 22 -13.34 3.79 29.89
N ALA A 23 -13.46 4.21 28.63
CA ALA A 23 -12.37 4.11 27.67
C ALA A 23 -11.22 5.07 28.02
N THR A 24 -10.00 4.53 28.12
CA THR A 24 -8.76 5.29 28.23
C THR A 24 -8.41 5.99 26.92
N GLU A 25 -7.60 7.04 26.99
CA GLU A 25 -7.05 7.69 25.79
C GLU A 25 -6.21 6.67 25.00
N GLY A 26 -6.43 6.63 23.69
CA GLY A 26 -5.72 5.73 22.77
C GLY A 26 -4.74 6.51 21.92
N PHE A 27 -3.61 5.92 21.59
CA PHE A 27 -2.66 6.49 20.62
C PHE A 27 -2.19 5.41 19.65
N LEU A 28 -2.01 5.80 18.40
CA LEU A 28 -1.44 5.00 17.34
C LEU A 28 -0.28 5.78 16.73
N THR A 29 0.90 5.19 16.71
CA THR A 29 2.11 5.80 16.17
C THR A 29 2.67 4.95 15.03
N VAL A 30 3.14 5.63 14.00
CA VAL A 30 3.83 5.06 12.85
C VAL A 30 5.21 5.70 12.78
N ASP A 31 6.25 4.88 12.79
CA ASP A 31 7.63 5.36 12.77
C ASP A 31 8.00 6.01 11.43
N SER A 32 7.64 5.37 10.32
CA SER A 32 7.93 5.90 8.99
C SER A 32 6.93 5.42 7.94
N LEU A 33 6.72 6.24 6.92
CA LEU A 33 5.99 5.90 5.71
C LEU A 33 6.83 6.37 4.53
N SER A 34 7.24 5.44 3.69
CA SER A 34 8.06 5.71 2.51
C SER A 34 7.31 5.34 1.25
N PHE A 35 7.07 6.33 0.40
CA PHE A 35 6.54 6.18 -0.94
C PHE A 35 7.64 6.43 -1.97
N ARG A 36 7.82 5.51 -2.90
CA ARG A 36 8.87 5.58 -3.93
C ARG A 36 8.29 5.21 -5.29
N GLY A 37 8.34 6.14 -6.24
CA GLY A 37 7.93 5.95 -7.62
C GLY A 37 9.13 6.05 -8.58
N HIS A 38 9.28 5.05 -9.45
CA HIS A 38 10.25 5.08 -10.54
C HIS A 38 9.52 4.90 -11.87
N ALA A 39 9.65 5.89 -12.75
CA ALA A 39 9.35 5.73 -14.17
C ALA A 39 10.65 5.44 -14.91
N LEU A 40 10.66 4.36 -15.68
CA LEU A 40 11.76 3.97 -16.55
C LEU A 40 11.43 4.44 -17.97
N LEU A 41 12.34 5.22 -18.53
CA LEU A 41 12.20 5.80 -19.86
C LEU A 41 13.16 5.12 -20.82
N SER A 42 12.70 4.89 -22.04
CA SER A 42 13.53 4.43 -23.16
C SER A 42 13.52 5.49 -24.25
N GLU A 43 14.67 5.67 -24.90
CA GLU A 43 14.85 6.53 -26.07
C GLU A 43 14.95 5.70 -27.37
N ASP A 44 15.02 4.37 -27.26
CA ASP A 44 15.33 3.49 -28.39
C ASP A 44 14.09 3.30 -29.30
N GLY A 45 14.27 3.53 -30.60
CA GLY A 45 13.22 3.37 -31.62
C GLY A 45 12.18 4.50 -31.70
N ILE A 46 12.43 5.66 -31.09
CA ILE A 46 11.48 6.76 -30.96
C ILE A 46 11.86 7.93 -31.89
N SER A 47 10.86 8.64 -32.41
CA SER A 47 11.08 9.84 -33.20
C SER A 47 11.67 10.96 -32.33
N TRP A 48 12.59 11.75 -32.88
CA TRP A 48 13.24 12.87 -32.17
C TRP A 48 12.26 13.90 -31.55
N ASP A 49 11.03 13.94 -32.06
CA ASP A 49 9.96 14.85 -31.61
C ASP A 49 9.31 14.40 -30.28
N ALA A 50 9.34 13.10 -29.98
CA ALA A 50 8.75 12.53 -28.77
C ALA A 50 9.73 12.46 -27.57
N GLY A 51 11.03 12.57 -27.81
CA GLY A 51 12.07 12.60 -26.77
C GLY A 51 12.32 11.25 -26.09
N ALA A 52 11.39 10.78 -25.25
CA ALA A 52 11.49 9.51 -24.53
C ALA A 52 10.10 8.99 -24.14
N ILE A 53 9.90 7.66 -24.20
CA ILE A 53 8.64 7.02 -23.79
C ILE A 53 8.84 6.28 -22.46
N GLU A 54 7.83 6.38 -21.58
CA GLU A 54 7.79 5.60 -20.36
C GLU A 54 7.43 4.15 -20.72
N TYR A 55 8.32 3.19 -20.45
CA TYR A 55 8.07 1.78 -20.76
C TYR A 55 7.71 0.95 -19.53
N ALA A 56 8.00 1.48 -18.34
CA ALA A 56 7.65 0.83 -17.09
C ALA A 56 7.54 1.84 -15.97
N TRP A 57 6.62 1.57 -15.03
CA TRP A 57 6.59 2.26 -13.76
C TRP A 57 6.51 1.29 -12.59
N ILE A 58 7.24 1.64 -11.54
CA ILE A 58 7.34 0.88 -10.31
C ILE A 58 6.94 1.81 -9.17
N VAL A 59 5.92 1.44 -8.41
CA VAL A 59 5.57 2.10 -7.15
C VAL A 59 5.85 1.15 -5.99
N GLU A 60 6.55 1.66 -4.99
CA GLU A 60 6.89 0.96 -3.76
C GLU A 60 6.39 1.77 -2.57
N VAL A 61 5.53 1.16 -1.76
CA VAL A 61 4.97 1.73 -0.53
C VAL A 61 5.46 0.88 0.64
N ILE A 62 6.17 1.49 1.57
CA ILE A 62 6.70 0.84 2.76
C ILE A 62 6.18 1.58 3.98
N ILE A 63 5.49 0.85 4.84
CA ILE A 63 5.05 1.29 6.15
C ILE A 63 6.03 0.69 7.16
N GLY A 64 6.65 1.55 7.97
CA GLY A 64 7.55 1.15 9.04
C GLY A 64 6.80 0.51 10.21
N ASN A 65 7.37 0.62 11.40
CA ASN A 65 6.76 0.05 12.60
C ASN A 65 5.50 0.82 13.01
N VAL A 66 4.40 0.10 13.21
CA VAL A 66 3.14 0.63 13.73
C VAL A 66 2.96 0.15 15.16
N VAL A 67 3.01 1.07 16.12
CA VAL A 67 2.83 0.78 17.55
C VAL A 67 1.66 1.58 18.08
N GLY A 68 0.74 0.94 18.81
CA GLY A 68 -0.40 1.65 19.38
C GLY A 68 -0.98 1.01 20.61
N LYS A 69 -1.55 1.84 21.49
CA LYS A 69 -2.41 1.43 22.61
C LYS A 69 -3.82 1.90 22.32
N LEU A 70 -4.75 0.96 22.19
CA LEU A 70 -6.12 1.24 21.76
C LEU A 70 -7.12 0.55 22.69
N HIS A 71 -8.26 1.18 22.92
CA HIS A 71 -9.39 0.47 23.50
C HIS A 71 -10.02 -0.47 22.44
N PRO A 72 -10.55 -1.66 22.78
CA PRO A 72 -11.17 -2.57 21.80
C PRO A 72 -12.23 -1.88 20.91
N THR A 73 -13.05 -0.99 21.48
CA THR A 73 -14.04 -0.23 20.69
C THR A 73 -13.39 0.74 19.70
N GLN A 74 -12.27 1.38 20.04
CA GLN A 74 -11.54 2.26 19.12
C GLN A 74 -10.89 1.45 17.99
N ALA A 75 -10.39 0.26 18.29
CA ALA A 75 -9.85 -0.65 17.27
C ALA A 75 -10.92 -1.07 16.26
N VAL A 76 -12.12 -1.45 16.72
CA VAL A 76 -13.25 -1.77 15.84
C VAL A 76 -13.64 -0.58 14.96
N MET A 77 -13.70 0.63 15.54
CA MET A 77 -13.99 1.84 14.77
C MET A 77 -12.94 2.11 13.69
N LEU A 78 -11.65 1.89 14.00
CA LEU A 78 -10.56 2.02 13.03
C LEU A 78 -10.68 0.98 11.91
N PHE A 79 -10.99 -0.28 12.23
CA PHE A 79 -11.23 -1.30 11.20
C PHE A 79 -12.43 -0.95 10.32
N GLN A 80 -13.54 -0.48 10.91
CA GLN A 80 -14.72 -0.05 10.15
C GLN A 80 -14.40 1.13 9.23
N PHE A 81 -13.60 2.09 9.71
CA PHE A 81 -13.14 3.21 8.90
C PHE A 81 -12.30 2.73 7.71
N LEU A 82 -11.33 1.84 7.95
CA LEU A 82 -10.48 1.26 6.89
C LEU A 82 -11.30 0.46 5.86
N GLU A 83 -12.25 -0.34 6.32
CA GLU A 83 -13.17 -1.08 5.45
C GLU A 83 -13.99 -0.12 4.59
N THR A 84 -14.53 0.94 5.19
CA THR A 84 -15.31 1.95 4.46
C THR A 84 -14.46 2.63 3.40
N VAL A 85 -13.23 3.03 3.73
CA VAL A 85 -12.29 3.63 2.76
C VAL A 85 -11.97 2.65 1.63
N HIS A 86 -11.78 1.37 1.94
CA HIS A 86 -11.52 0.34 0.95
C HIS A 86 -12.69 0.18 -0.03
N VAL A 87 -13.92 0.10 0.49
CA VAL A 87 -15.14 0.03 -0.34
C VAL A 87 -15.28 1.28 -1.20
N MET A 88 -15.10 2.47 -0.62
CA MET A 88 -15.16 3.74 -1.37
C MET A 88 -14.09 3.83 -2.46
N THR A 89 -12.89 3.33 -2.22
CA THR A 89 -11.79 3.35 -3.22
C THR A 89 -12.06 2.40 -4.38
N ASN A 90 -12.76 1.29 -4.13
CA ASN A 90 -13.10 0.29 -5.14
C ASN A 90 -14.47 0.54 -5.80
N ALA A 91 -15.19 1.60 -5.43
CA ALA A 91 -16.48 1.93 -6.00
C ALA A 91 -16.31 2.36 -7.47
N THR A 92 -16.53 1.41 -8.39
CA THR A 92 -16.40 1.60 -9.84
C THR A 92 -17.44 2.55 -10.43
N ASP A 93 -18.55 2.77 -9.73
CA ASP A 93 -19.65 3.62 -10.19
C ASP A 93 -19.29 5.13 -10.20
N GLU A 94 -18.17 5.49 -9.56
CA GLU A 94 -17.62 6.85 -9.49
C GLU A 94 -16.34 7.00 -10.32
N GLU A 95 -16.16 6.15 -11.34
CA GLU A 95 -15.15 6.40 -12.37
C GLU A 95 -15.48 7.71 -13.09
N LEU A 96 -14.72 8.76 -12.75
CA LEU A 96 -14.65 9.97 -13.54
C LEU A 96 -14.42 9.57 -15.00
N LEU A 97 -15.25 10.09 -15.91
CA LEU A 97 -15.00 10.02 -17.35
C LEU A 97 -13.66 10.69 -17.61
N VAL A 98 -12.59 9.90 -17.63
CA VAL A 98 -11.26 10.38 -17.97
C VAL A 98 -11.35 10.86 -19.41
N SER A 99 -10.92 12.10 -19.66
CA SER A 99 -10.81 12.62 -21.02
C SER A 99 -10.12 11.58 -21.89
N GLU A 100 -10.70 11.28 -23.05
CA GLU A 100 -10.19 10.29 -24.00
C GLU A 100 -8.69 10.56 -24.20
N ARG A 101 -7.86 9.69 -23.63
CA ARG A 101 -6.41 9.75 -23.86
C ARG A 101 -6.21 9.31 -25.30
N TYR A 102 -5.41 10.06 -26.05
CA TYR A 102 -5.07 9.65 -27.41
C TYR A 102 -4.31 8.31 -27.34
N ASP A 103 -4.89 7.25 -27.90
CA ASP A 103 -4.25 5.94 -28.07
C ASP A 103 -3.14 6.03 -29.12
N LEU A 104 -2.04 6.65 -28.73
CA LEU A 104 -0.84 6.77 -29.54
C LEU A 104 -0.03 5.49 -29.44
N CYS A 105 0.47 5.03 -30.58
CA CYS A 105 1.49 4.00 -30.59
C CYS A 105 2.88 4.58 -30.26
N GLN A 106 3.88 3.72 -30.07
CA GLN A 106 5.28 4.11 -29.86
C GLN A 106 5.87 5.01 -30.98
N HIS A 107 5.23 5.08 -32.15
CA HIS A 107 5.60 5.95 -33.27
C HIS A 107 4.89 7.31 -33.24
N LEU A 108 4.22 7.65 -32.13
CA LEU A 108 3.48 8.89 -31.91
C LEU A 108 2.33 9.11 -32.93
N ASN A 109 1.81 8.03 -33.48
CA ASN A 109 0.73 8.05 -34.46
C ASN A 109 -0.50 7.33 -33.89
N ASP A 110 -1.71 7.71 -34.30
CA ASP A 110 -2.93 6.99 -33.93
C ASP A 110 -2.78 5.52 -34.37
N ILE A 111 -3.09 4.59 -33.46
CA ILE A 111 -3.00 3.15 -33.68
C ILE A 111 -3.68 2.70 -34.98
N ARG A 112 -4.77 3.38 -35.37
CA ARG A 112 -5.57 3.08 -36.57
C ARG A 112 -4.93 3.57 -37.86
N THR A 113 -4.08 4.59 -37.78
CA THR A 113 -3.44 5.22 -38.95
C THR A 113 -1.95 4.91 -39.04
N CYS A 114 -1.40 4.20 -38.06
CA CYS A 114 0.01 3.83 -38.02
C CYS A 114 0.36 2.91 -39.19
N SER A 115 1.35 3.31 -40.00
CA SER A 115 1.87 2.51 -41.11
C SER A 115 2.41 1.15 -40.67
N HIS A 116 2.80 1.02 -39.40
CA HIS A 116 3.32 -0.20 -38.79
C HIS A 116 2.26 -1.08 -38.11
N SER A 117 0.99 -0.67 -38.02
CA SER A 117 -0.07 -1.45 -37.35
C SER A 117 -0.66 -2.58 -38.18
N ASN A 118 -0.25 -2.75 -39.45
CA ASN A 118 -0.74 -3.81 -40.35
C ASN A 118 0.38 -4.55 -41.10
N LEU A 119 1.64 -4.38 -40.69
CA LEU A 119 2.78 -4.95 -41.43
C LEU A 119 3.07 -6.42 -41.12
N ARG A 120 2.37 -7.06 -40.15
CA ARG A 120 2.64 -8.43 -39.69
C ARG A 120 4.14 -8.73 -39.54
N LEU A 121 4.91 -7.77 -39.02
CA LEU A 121 6.35 -7.88 -38.93
C LEU A 121 6.68 -9.07 -38.04
N THR A 122 7.47 -10.00 -38.57
CA THR A 122 7.82 -11.23 -37.86
C THR A 122 9.19 -11.04 -37.22
N ASP A 123 9.25 -11.06 -35.89
CA ASP A 123 10.52 -11.02 -35.13
C ASP A 123 11.37 -12.26 -35.47
N ALA A 124 12.67 -12.25 -35.14
CA ALA A 124 13.59 -13.38 -35.30
C ALA A 124 13.09 -14.69 -34.64
N ALA A 125 12.15 -14.57 -33.69
CA ALA A 125 11.43 -15.67 -33.05
C ALA A 125 10.10 -16.05 -33.74
N PHE A 126 9.85 -15.62 -34.98
CA PHE A 126 8.65 -15.88 -35.77
C PHE A 126 7.33 -15.41 -35.12
N ARG A 127 7.39 -14.32 -34.34
CA ARG A 127 6.20 -13.70 -33.72
C ARG A 127 5.75 -12.49 -34.53
N THR A 128 4.47 -12.44 -34.89
CA THR A 128 3.83 -11.29 -35.53
C THR A 128 3.75 -10.14 -34.52
N GLN A 129 4.62 -9.14 -34.66
CA GLN A 129 4.61 -7.92 -33.87
C GLN A 129 3.69 -6.91 -34.57
N ASN A 130 2.48 -6.76 -34.01
CA ASN A 130 1.58 -5.68 -34.42
C ASN A 130 1.85 -4.46 -33.55
N CYS A 131 1.72 -3.26 -34.12
CA CYS A 131 1.87 -2.03 -33.36
C CYS A 131 0.74 -1.93 -32.31
N GLU A 132 1.06 -2.07 -31.02
CA GLU A 132 0.12 -1.92 -29.90
C GLU A 132 0.20 -0.51 -29.26
N SER A 133 -0.75 -0.17 -28.40
CA SER A 133 -0.79 1.12 -27.70
C SER A 133 0.32 1.18 -26.66
N ALA A 134 0.85 2.38 -26.41
CA ALA A 134 1.84 2.60 -25.37
C ALA A 134 1.38 2.01 -24.01
N ASP A 135 0.12 2.27 -23.63
CA ASP A 135 -0.49 1.80 -22.39
C ASP A 135 -0.47 0.28 -22.17
N LYS A 136 -0.47 -0.50 -23.25
CA LYS A 136 -0.49 -1.98 -23.19
C LYS A 136 0.92 -2.58 -23.16
N LEU A 137 1.91 -1.85 -23.65
CA LEU A 137 3.32 -2.20 -23.60
C LEU A 137 3.96 -1.79 -22.25
N GLU A 138 3.34 -0.87 -21.52
CA GLU A 138 3.82 -0.40 -20.23
C GLU A 138 3.77 -1.47 -19.13
N TYR A 139 4.95 -1.78 -18.58
CA TYR A 139 5.08 -2.68 -17.43
C TYR A 139 4.75 -1.94 -16.12
N LYS A 140 3.73 -2.43 -15.40
CA LYS A 140 3.26 -1.84 -14.14
C LYS A 140 3.57 -2.79 -12.97
N LEU A 141 4.33 -2.31 -11.98
CA LEU A 141 4.68 -3.06 -10.78
C LEU A 141 4.38 -2.23 -9.53
N ILE A 142 3.52 -2.76 -8.66
CA ILE A 142 3.18 -2.17 -7.37
C ILE A 142 3.72 -3.09 -6.27
N ARG A 143 4.48 -2.53 -5.33
CA ARG A 143 5.05 -3.25 -4.20
C ARG A 143 4.59 -2.58 -2.91
N GLY A 144 4.05 -3.35 -1.98
CA GLY A 144 3.64 -2.92 -0.65
C GLY A 144 4.38 -3.71 0.42
N GLY A 145 4.80 -3.05 1.50
CA GLY A 145 5.42 -3.70 2.64
C GLY A 145 5.05 -3.03 3.96
N ILE A 146 4.88 -3.84 4.99
CA ILE A 146 4.71 -3.42 6.38
C ILE A 146 5.79 -4.13 7.20
N ASP A 147 6.61 -3.39 7.93
CA ASP A 147 7.76 -3.97 8.65
C ASP A 147 7.34 -4.65 9.97
N SER A 148 6.47 -4.04 10.77
CA SER A 148 5.89 -4.66 11.96
C SER A 148 4.66 -3.90 12.44
N VAL A 149 3.72 -4.62 13.07
CA VAL A 149 2.57 -4.02 13.76
C VAL A 149 2.48 -4.60 15.17
N SER A 150 2.47 -3.74 16.17
CA SER A 150 2.33 -4.10 17.60
C SER A 150 1.22 -3.25 18.22
N LEU A 151 0.05 -3.85 18.46
CA LEU A 151 -1.10 -3.18 19.05
C LEU A 151 -1.40 -3.78 20.42
N CYS A 152 -1.53 -2.92 21.43
CA CYS A 152 -1.98 -3.29 22.76
C CYS A 152 -3.42 -2.82 22.96
N LEU A 153 -4.32 -3.79 23.11
CA LEU A 153 -5.72 -3.58 23.45
C LEU A 153 -5.87 -3.58 24.97
N ILE A 154 -6.36 -2.48 25.52
CA ILE A 154 -6.55 -2.32 26.97
C ILE A 154 -8.04 -2.11 27.26
N GLU A 155 -8.57 -2.95 28.12
CA GLU A 155 -9.91 -2.88 28.72
C GLU A 155 -9.78 -2.93 30.25
N GLU A 156 -10.82 -2.56 30.99
CA GLU A 156 -10.74 -2.41 32.47
C GLU A 156 -10.18 -3.65 33.20
N GLN A 157 -10.39 -4.84 32.64
CA GLN A 157 -10.00 -6.12 33.25
C GLN A 157 -9.13 -6.98 32.35
N TYR A 158 -8.93 -6.60 31.09
CA TYR A 158 -8.22 -7.41 30.10
C TYR A 158 -7.23 -6.56 29.30
N ALA A 159 -6.00 -7.06 29.17
CA ALA A 159 -5.02 -6.50 28.26
C ALA A 159 -4.61 -7.57 27.23
N ALA A 160 -4.78 -7.28 25.94
CA ALA A 160 -4.39 -8.17 24.85
C ALA A 160 -3.33 -7.50 23.95
N GLU A 161 -2.26 -8.22 23.62
CA GLU A 161 -1.23 -7.74 22.70
C GLU A 161 -1.29 -8.48 21.37
N LEU A 162 -1.41 -7.73 20.27
CA LEU A 162 -1.45 -8.21 18.91
C LEU A 162 -0.17 -7.82 18.18
N ALA A 163 0.56 -8.82 17.69
CA ALA A 163 1.73 -8.61 16.86
C ALA A 163 1.55 -9.23 15.46
N ILE A 164 1.96 -8.48 14.44
CA ILE A 164 2.01 -8.93 13.05
C ILE A 164 3.46 -8.87 12.56
N ALA A 165 3.94 -10.00 12.04
CA ALA A 165 5.26 -10.10 11.42
C ALA A 165 5.36 -9.25 10.14
N PRO A 166 6.58 -8.93 9.67
CA PRO A 166 6.77 -8.19 8.42
C PRO A 166 6.06 -8.87 7.25
N THR A 167 5.17 -8.14 6.59
CA THR A 167 4.42 -8.61 5.41
C THR A 167 4.80 -7.79 4.20
N ARG A 168 5.06 -8.47 3.07
CA ARG A 168 5.37 -7.82 1.79
C ARG A 168 4.54 -8.45 0.68
N ALA A 169 3.99 -7.61 -0.18
CA ALA A 169 3.18 -8.00 -1.32
C ALA A 169 3.66 -7.25 -2.56
N SER A 170 3.56 -7.88 -3.72
CA SER A 170 3.81 -7.22 -5.00
C SER A 170 2.87 -7.72 -6.08
N VAL A 171 2.34 -6.78 -6.87
CA VAL A 171 1.42 -7.03 -7.96
C VAL A 171 2.04 -6.49 -9.24
N CYS A 172 2.09 -7.32 -10.26
CA CYS A 172 2.65 -7.00 -11.56
C CYS A 172 1.59 -7.23 -12.64
N ASN A 173 1.53 -6.39 -13.66
CA ASN A 173 0.59 -6.60 -14.77
C ASN A 173 0.97 -7.83 -15.64
N CYS A 174 2.27 -8.10 -15.83
CA CYS A 174 2.74 -9.22 -16.67
C CYS A 174 3.00 -10.54 -15.92
N HIS A 175 3.00 -10.53 -14.60
CA HIS A 175 3.33 -11.70 -13.78
C HIS A 175 2.28 -11.85 -12.70
N GLU A 176 2.08 -13.07 -12.23
CA GLU A 176 1.16 -13.35 -11.15
C GLU A 176 1.55 -12.57 -9.88
N SER A 177 0.56 -12.08 -9.13
CA SER A 177 0.78 -11.38 -7.87
C SER A 177 1.54 -12.28 -6.90
N SER A 178 2.62 -11.76 -6.31
CA SER A 178 3.44 -12.49 -5.36
C SER A 178 3.24 -11.93 -3.95
N PHE A 179 2.94 -12.85 -3.04
CA PHE A 179 2.76 -12.54 -1.62
C PHE A 179 3.83 -13.29 -0.82
N CYS A 180 4.52 -12.59 0.09
CA CYS A 180 5.40 -13.26 1.03
C CYS A 180 4.53 -13.98 2.07
N SER A 181 4.53 -15.32 2.04
CA SER A 181 3.54 -16.21 2.66
C SER A 181 3.57 -16.30 4.20
N SER A 182 4.28 -15.42 4.90
CA SER A 182 4.45 -15.49 6.35
C SER A 182 3.63 -14.42 7.06
N ILE A 183 2.31 -14.55 7.03
CA ILE A 183 1.44 -13.79 7.96
C ILE A 183 1.42 -14.55 9.28
N LEU A 184 2.22 -14.10 10.23
CA LEU A 184 2.14 -14.55 11.62
C LEU A 184 1.38 -13.50 12.42
N LEU A 185 0.17 -13.87 12.83
CA LEU A 185 -0.64 -13.13 13.79
C LEU A 185 -0.45 -13.77 15.16
N GLY A 186 0.24 -13.07 16.04
CA GLY A 186 0.45 -13.51 17.42
C GLY A 186 -0.44 -12.73 18.38
N ILE A 187 -1.24 -13.42 19.18
CA ILE A 187 -1.77 -12.87 20.43
C ILE A 187 -0.73 -13.23 21.49
N LEU A 188 0.09 -12.26 21.88
CA LEU A 188 1.27 -12.49 22.73
C LEU A 188 0.89 -12.70 24.19
N ASN A 189 -0.12 -11.98 24.67
CA ASN A 189 -0.57 -12.09 26.05
C ASN A 189 -2.04 -11.67 26.17
N VAL A 190 -2.78 -12.33 27.05
CA VAL A 190 -4.10 -11.91 27.53
C VAL A 190 -4.01 -11.91 29.05
N CYS A 191 -3.90 -10.73 29.65
CA CYS A 191 -3.80 -10.60 31.10
C CYS A 191 -5.17 -10.24 31.67
N GLU A 192 -5.73 -11.09 32.53
CA GLU A 192 -6.95 -10.82 33.29
C GLU A 192 -6.56 -10.19 34.63
N SER A 193 -6.84 -8.89 34.83
CA SER A 193 -6.56 -8.24 36.11
C SER A 193 -7.70 -8.53 37.10
N ILE A 194 -7.59 -9.65 37.82
CA ILE A 194 -8.41 -9.89 39.01
C ILE A 194 -7.90 -8.93 40.10
N SER A 195 -8.82 -8.13 40.64
CA SER A 195 -8.63 -7.07 41.64
C SER A 195 -7.40 -7.26 42.54
N GLY A 196 -6.43 -6.33 42.44
CA GLY A 196 -5.43 -6.12 43.49
C GLY A 196 -3.96 -6.15 43.05
N ASN A 197 -3.55 -5.26 42.15
CA ASN A 197 -2.27 -4.51 42.21
C ASN A 197 -2.02 -3.78 40.89
N LEU A 198 -2.36 -2.51 40.84
CA LEU A 198 -2.05 -1.57 39.75
C LEU A 198 -0.55 -1.24 39.63
N THR A 199 0.33 -1.93 40.36
CA THR A 199 1.78 -1.65 40.41
C THR A 199 2.62 -2.53 39.48
N GLN A 200 2.09 -3.62 38.92
CA GLN A 200 2.87 -4.49 38.01
C GLN A 200 2.73 -4.14 36.52
N LEU A 201 1.70 -3.40 36.11
CA LEU A 201 1.54 -2.97 34.70
C LEU A 201 2.48 -1.82 34.32
N ASN A 202 2.91 -1.00 35.28
CA ASN A 202 3.86 0.10 35.02
C ASN A 202 5.32 -0.36 34.90
N GLN A 203 5.65 -1.61 35.29
CA GLN A 203 7.03 -2.12 35.13
C GLN A 203 7.31 -2.65 33.72
N PHE A 204 6.29 -2.91 32.90
CA PHE A 204 6.47 -3.35 31.51
C PHE A 204 6.54 -2.21 30.51
N THR A 205 6.17 -0.98 30.88
CA THR A 205 6.36 0.21 30.03
C THR A 205 7.78 0.76 30.04
N ASP A 206 8.65 0.30 30.95
CA ASP A 206 10.03 0.78 31.11
C ASP A 206 11.10 -0.17 30.52
N VAL A 207 10.70 -1.24 29.82
CA VAL A 207 11.64 -2.10 29.09
C VAL A 207 11.40 -1.92 27.60
N ASN A 208 12.34 -1.24 26.94
CA ASN A 208 12.45 -0.90 25.51
C ASN A 208 12.12 0.58 25.18
N LEU A 209 12.88 1.49 25.79
CA LEU A 209 13.50 2.60 25.06
C LEU A 209 14.70 2.08 24.27
#